data_AF-A0A9W8K3L3-F1
#
_entry.id   AF-A0A9W8K3L3-F1
#
_cell.length_a   1.000
_cell.length_b   1.000
_cell.length_c   1.000
_cell.angle_alpha   90.00
_cell.angle_beta   90.00
_cell.angle_gamma   90.00
#
_symmetry.space_group_name_H-M   'P 1'
#
loop_
_entity.id
_entity.type
_entity.pdbx_description
1 polymer ?
#
loop_
_entity_poly.entity_id
_entity_poly.type
_entity_poly.pdbx_seq_one_letter_code
_entity_poly.pdbx_strand_id
1 'polypeptide(L)'
;MPFYSDKIRQEQIEQDFKFFPRLHRIYAARPNVTPIVLTTALGPHGRKTVWYQNPDNDEAVDGDAGIVPAPHPAPPVTPRPAPPPPAPRAFGADVTAAAVNREPVATTAAPPVTADQAPTSSKRGPKPSSVSREAIENARNNITKIPQKRSLVDTLVEMHEKTHARWDLEAREKNATRQRQLLLEEFKAQIWTRKEYRQRLEKIEREASGSTLKAASPPAKRQRSIPASPTSVNQFSSDWDEIESDSSQ
;
A
#
# COMPACT_ATOMS: atom_id res chain seq x y z
N MET A 1 -13.71 -26.81 -42.59
CA MET A 1 -13.53 -25.35 -42.74
C MET A 1 -14.57 -24.61 -41.86
N PRO A 2 -14.33 -24.38 -40.55
CA PRO A 2 -15.28 -23.70 -39.65
C PRO A 2 -14.86 -22.30 -39.15
N PHE A 3 -13.73 -21.72 -39.60
CA PHE A 3 -13.18 -20.48 -39.01
C PHE A 3 -13.87 -19.18 -39.45
N TYR A 4 -14.90 -19.23 -40.29
CA TYR A 4 -15.56 -18.03 -40.80
C TYR A 4 -16.67 -17.49 -39.89
N SER A 5 -17.23 -18.31 -38.98
CA SER A 5 -18.33 -17.88 -38.11
C SER A 5 -17.91 -16.89 -37.02
N ASP A 6 -16.65 -16.93 -36.59
CA ASP A 6 -16.22 -16.14 -35.42
C ASP A 6 -15.93 -14.68 -35.76
N LYS A 7 -15.43 -14.40 -36.97
CA LYS A 7 -15.19 -13.02 -37.43
C LYS A 7 -16.49 -12.22 -37.52
N ILE A 8 -17.54 -12.84 -38.04
CA ILE A 8 -18.87 -12.21 -38.19
C ILE A 8 -19.45 -11.83 -36.81
N ARG A 9 -19.24 -12.67 -35.79
CA ARG A 9 -19.70 -12.34 -34.43
C ARG A 9 -18.92 -11.20 -33.80
N GLN A 10 -17.61 -11.13 -34.02
CA GLN A 10 -16.78 -10.08 -33.44
C GLN A 10 -17.15 -8.71 -34.01
N GLU A 11 -17.35 -8.60 -35.32
CA GLU A 11 -17.78 -7.36 -35.97
C GLU A 11 -19.14 -6.89 -35.47
N GLN A 12 -20.08 -7.82 -35.24
CA GLN A 12 -21.39 -7.49 -34.65
C GLN A 12 -21.25 -6.91 -33.24
N ILE A 13 -20.39 -7.49 -32.39
CA ILE A 13 -20.14 -6.99 -31.03
C ILE A 13 -19.47 -5.60 -31.07
N GLU A 14 -18.60 -5.34 -32.03
CA GLU A 14 -17.97 -4.02 -32.19
C GLU A 14 -18.97 -2.94 -32.62
N GLN A 15 -19.99 -3.30 -33.40
CA GLN A 15 -21.10 -2.40 -33.73
C GLN A 15 -22.02 -2.14 -32.53
N ASP A 16 -22.41 -3.19 -31.82
CA ASP A 16 -23.32 -3.09 -30.67
C ASP A 16 -22.65 -2.45 -29.44
N PHE A 17 -21.32 -2.62 -29.29
CA PHE A 17 -20.56 -2.13 -28.15
C PHE A 17 -19.29 -1.40 -28.59
N LYS A 18 -19.41 -0.08 -28.83
CA LYS A 18 -18.31 0.81 -29.29
C LYS A 18 -17.04 0.77 -28.42
N PHE A 19 -17.13 0.36 -27.15
CA PHE A 19 -15.98 0.23 -26.25
C PHE A 19 -15.32 -1.16 -26.28
N PHE A 20 -15.90 -2.13 -26.99
CA PHE A 20 -15.43 -3.51 -27.05
C PHE A 20 -13.96 -3.61 -27.46
N PRO A 21 -13.46 -2.94 -28.52
CA PRO A 21 -12.05 -3.12 -28.93
C PRO A 21 -11.06 -2.68 -27.85
N ARG A 22 -11.37 -1.59 -27.15
CA ARG A 22 -10.53 -1.07 -26.06
C ARG A 22 -10.57 -1.98 -24.85
N LEU A 23 -11.76 -2.44 -24.47
CA LEU A 23 -11.96 -3.34 -23.33
C LEU A 23 -11.31 -4.71 -23.60
N HIS A 24 -11.56 -5.29 -24.77
CA HIS A 24 -10.95 -6.52 -25.23
C HIS A 24 -9.42 -6.41 -25.23
N ARG A 25 -8.84 -5.29 -25.69
CA ARG A 25 -7.40 -5.06 -25.62
C ARG A 25 -6.87 -5.05 -24.18
N ILE A 26 -7.60 -4.47 -23.23
CA ILE A 26 -7.19 -4.45 -21.81
C ILE A 26 -7.21 -5.86 -21.22
N TYR A 27 -8.24 -6.65 -21.52
CA TYR A 27 -8.38 -8.02 -21.00
C TYR A 27 -7.48 -9.03 -21.72
N ALA A 28 -7.27 -8.89 -23.02
CA ALA A 28 -6.40 -9.77 -23.80
C ALA A 28 -4.90 -9.47 -23.59
N ALA A 29 -4.54 -8.21 -23.32
CA ALA A 29 -3.14 -7.84 -23.05
C ALA A 29 -2.65 -8.24 -21.65
N ARG A 30 -3.55 -8.75 -20.79
CA ARG A 30 -3.18 -9.30 -19.50
C ARG A 30 -3.40 -10.80 -19.55
N PRO A 31 -2.35 -11.63 -19.76
CA PRO A 31 -2.47 -13.07 -19.62
C PRO A 31 -2.91 -13.32 -18.18
N ASN A 32 -4.19 -13.67 -18.02
CA ASN A 32 -4.90 -14.04 -16.80
C ASN A 32 -4.03 -14.03 -15.53
N VAL A 33 -3.68 -12.85 -15.02
CA VAL A 33 -3.00 -12.73 -13.74
C VAL A 33 -4.08 -12.92 -12.70
N THR A 34 -4.37 -14.19 -12.39
CA THR A 34 -4.97 -14.55 -11.12
C THR A 34 -4.18 -13.79 -10.05
N PRO A 35 -4.80 -12.94 -9.23
CA PRO A 35 -4.09 -12.33 -8.12
C PRO A 35 -3.49 -13.47 -7.31
N ILE A 36 -2.16 -13.54 -7.28
CA ILE A 36 -1.39 -14.65 -6.69
C ILE A 36 -1.76 -14.84 -5.21
N VAL A 37 -2.33 -13.83 -4.57
CA VAL A 37 -2.74 -13.88 -3.17
C VAL A 37 -4.04 -13.10 -2.93
N LEU A 38 -5.05 -13.79 -2.41
CA LEU A 38 -6.13 -13.14 -1.66
C LEU A 38 -5.73 -13.15 -0.19
N THR A 39 -5.24 -12.02 0.32
CA THR A 39 -5.11 -11.83 1.77
C THR A 39 -6.50 -11.63 2.36
N THR A 40 -7.08 -12.71 2.88
CA THR A 40 -8.32 -12.63 3.67
C THR A 40 -8.09 -11.80 4.94
N ALA A 41 -9.12 -11.04 5.33
CA ALA A 41 -9.11 -10.14 6.48
C ALA A 41 -8.65 -10.83 7.77
N LEU A 42 -8.01 -10.04 8.66
CA LEU A 42 -7.53 -10.43 9.99
C LEU A 42 -8.66 -11.06 10.82
N GLY A 43 -8.68 -12.40 10.87
CA GLY A 43 -9.49 -13.13 11.84
C GLY A 43 -8.81 -13.18 13.22
N PRO A 44 -9.50 -13.69 14.26
CA PRO A 44 -8.94 -13.85 15.60
C PRO A 44 -7.67 -14.73 15.66
N HIS A 45 -7.35 -15.46 14.58
CA HIS A 45 -6.14 -16.27 14.43
C HIS A 45 -5.00 -15.56 13.67
N GLY A 46 -5.10 -14.24 13.43
CA GLY A 46 -4.05 -13.46 12.77
C GLY A 46 -4.10 -13.52 11.24
N ARG A 47 -3.03 -13.04 10.60
CA ARG A 47 -2.92 -13.00 9.13
C ARG A 47 -2.66 -14.42 8.62
N LYS A 48 -3.55 -14.94 7.78
CA LYS A 48 -3.31 -16.18 7.04
C LYS A 48 -3.31 -15.88 5.55
N THR A 49 -2.20 -16.22 4.90
CA THR A 49 -2.06 -16.17 3.45
C THR A 49 -2.54 -17.50 2.89
N VAL A 50 -3.58 -17.48 2.05
CA VAL A 50 -4.03 -18.68 1.32
C VAL A 50 -3.58 -18.52 -0.13
N TRP A 51 -2.66 -19.39 -0.53
CA TRP A 51 -2.20 -19.50 -1.91
C TRP A 51 -3.18 -20.44 -2.64
N TYR A 52 -3.88 -19.93 -3.66
CA TYR A 52 -4.81 -20.74 -4.45
C TYR A 52 -4.12 -21.52 -5.57
N GLN A 53 -2.90 -21.14 -5.91
CA GLN A 53 -2.00 -21.90 -6.76
C GLN A 53 -0.84 -22.37 -5.89
N ASN A 54 -0.57 -23.68 -5.88
CA ASN A 54 0.65 -24.18 -5.29
C ASN A 54 1.83 -23.56 -6.06
N PRO A 55 2.88 -23.06 -5.38
CA PRO A 55 4.10 -22.68 -6.07
C PRO A 55 4.60 -23.94 -6.78
N ASP A 56 4.75 -23.88 -8.10
CA ASP A 56 5.46 -24.91 -8.84
C ASP A 56 6.88 -24.95 -8.25
N ASN A 57 7.21 -26.04 -7.58
CA ASN A 57 8.55 -26.33 -7.09
C ASN A 57 9.41 -26.70 -8.30
N ASP A 58 9.69 -25.73 -9.16
CA ASP A 58 10.69 -25.88 -10.22
C ASP A 58 12.06 -25.54 -9.64
N GLU A 59 12.59 -26.47 -8.87
CA GLU A 59 14.03 -26.54 -8.63
C GLU A 59 14.72 -26.98 -9.95
N ALA A 60 15.44 -26.03 -10.54
CA ALA A 60 16.63 -26.19 -11.39
C ALA A 60 16.56 -27.11 -12.62
N VAL A 61 16.52 -26.51 -13.81
CA VAL A 61 17.42 -26.89 -14.93
C VAL A 61 17.73 -25.64 -15.76
N ASP A 62 18.96 -25.14 -15.67
CA ASP A 62 19.56 -24.27 -16.69
C ASP A 62 19.68 -25.07 -17.99
N GLY A 63 19.01 -24.62 -19.05
CA GLY A 63 19.00 -25.34 -20.32
C GLY A 63 18.34 -24.56 -21.45
N ASP A 64 19.13 -23.69 -22.07
CA ASP A 64 18.91 -23.13 -23.40
C ASP A 64 18.54 -24.21 -24.43
N ALA A 65 17.30 -24.18 -24.92
CA ALA A 65 16.92 -24.56 -26.29
C ALA A 65 15.41 -24.31 -26.48
N GLY A 66 15.06 -23.60 -27.55
CA GLY A 66 13.68 -23.29 -27.91
C GLY A 66 12.77 -24.53 -28.01
N ILE A 67 11.72 -24.54 -27.20
CA ILE A 67 10.65 -25.54 -27.24
C ILE A 67 9.40 -24.88 -27.82
N VAL A 68 9.03 -25.34 -29.02
CA VAL A 68 7.73 -25.14 -29.66
C VAL A 68 6.64 -25.73 -28.76
N PRO A 69 5.54 -25.02 -28.44
CA PRO A 69 4.51 -25.56 -27.56
C PRO A 69 3.72 -26.63 -28.32
N ALA A 70 3.96 -27.90 -27.99
CA ALA A 70 3.08 -28.99 -28.37
C ALA A 70 1.79 -28.92 -27.53
N PRO A 71 0.60 -29.12 -28.11
CA PRO A 71 -0.66 -29.11 -27.37
C PRO A 71 -0.73 -30.35 -26.47
N HIS A 72 -0.77 -30.13 -25.15
CA HIS A 72 -1.01 -31.19 -24.18
C HIS A 72 -2.41 -31.82 -24.40
N PRO A 73 -2.54 -33.16 -24.37
CA PRO A 73 -3.84 -33.81 -24.37
C PRO A 73 -4.60 -33.49 -23.08
N ALA A 74 -5.88 -33.12 -23.23
CA ALA A 74 -6.76 -32.79 -22.11
C ALA A 74 -6.90 -33.99 -21.15
N PRO A 75 -6.81 -33.79 -19.83
CA PRO A 75 -7.06 -34.85 -18.87
C PRO A 75 -8.56 -35.24 -18.86
N PRO A 76 -8.89 -36.50 -18.58
CA PRO A 76 -10.27 -36.97 -18.52
C PRO A 76 -11.02 -36.27 -17.39
N VAL A 77 -12.20 -35.72 -17.74
CA VAL A 77 -13.10 -35.06 -16.79
C VAL A 77 -13.69 -36.11 -15.86
N THR A 78 -13.18 -36.19 -14.63
CA THR A 78 -13.83 -36.93 -13.55
C THR A 78 -15.02 -36.09 -13.04
N PRO A 79 -16.25 -36.63 -13.00
CA PRO A 79 -17.39 -35.91 -12.43
C PRO A 79 -17.18 -35.70 -10.93
N ARG A 80 -17.05 -34.43 -10.53
CA ARG A 80 -16.88 -34.01 -9.14
C ARG A 80 -18.20 -34.21 -8.37
N PRO A 81 -18.22 -34.94 -7.24
CA PRO A 81 -19.42 -35.06 -6.41
C PRO A 81 -19.81 -33.71 -5.83
N ALA A 82 -21.12 -33.42 -5.84
CA ALA A 82 -21.68 -32.17 -5.36
C ALA A 82 -21.38 -31.95 -3.85
N PRO A 83 -20.97 -30.75 -3.43
CA PRO A 83 -20.76 -30.45 -2.02
C PRO A 83 -22.10 -30.40 -1.27
N PRO A 84 -22.16 -30.86 0.00
CA PRO A 84 -23.35 -30.77 0.82
C PRO A 84 -23.72 -29.30 1.10
N PRO A 85 -25.02 -29.00 1.33
CA PRO A 85 -25.49 -27.64 1.59
C PRO A 85 -24.88 -27.08 2.89
N PRO A 86 -24.54 -25.77 2.92
CA PRO A 86 -23.95 -25.14 4.10
C PRO A 86 -24.98 -25.04 5.24
N ALA A 87 -24.56 -25.48 6.43
CA ALA A 87 -25.35 -25.31 7.66
C ALA A 87 -25.59 -23.82 7.97
N PRO A 88 -26.77 -23.44 8.48
CA PRO A 88 -27.08 -22.06 8.84
C PRO A 88 -26.20 -21.62 10.01
N ARG A 89 -25.25 -20.71 9.74
CA ARG A 89 -24.48 -20.03 10.78
C ARG A 89 -25.28 -18.83 11.27
N ALA A 90 -25.86 -18.95 12.45
CA ALA A 90 -26.42 -17.81 13.19
C ALA A 90 -25.27 -16.88 13.59
N PHE A 91 -25.23 -15.70 12.99
CA PHE A 91 -24.30 -14.63 13.36
C PHE A 91 -25.02 -13.63 14.28
N GLY A 92 -24.45 -13.44 15.47
CA GLY A 92 -24.50 -12.19 16.22
C GLY A 92 -25.83 -11.82 16.88
N ALA A 93 -25.99 -12.17 18.15
CA ALA A 93 -26.88 -11.44 19.04
C ALA A 93 -26.28 -10.04 19.29
N ASP A 94 -27.07 -9.01 18.99
CA ASP A 94 -26.79 -7.61 19.35
C ASP A 94 -26.55 -7.50 20.85
N VAL A 95 -25.36 -7.02 21.24
CA VAL A 95 -25.09 -6.53 22.60
C VAL A 95 -25.37 -5.04 22.59
N THR A 96 -26.66 -4.68 22.66
CA THR A 96 -27.11 -3.36 23.11
C THR A 96 -26.95 -3.27 24.62
N ALA A 97 -25.78 -2.84 25.09
CA ALA A 97 -25.57 -2.50 26.49
C ALA A 97 -26.20 -1.13 26.79
N ALA A 98 -27.46 -1.15 27.20
CA ALA A 98 -28.10 -0.07 27.93
C ALA A 98 -27.68 -0.09 29.41
N ALA A 99 -27.65 1.12 29.99
CA ALA A 99 -27.14 1.53 31.29
C ALA A 99 -27.59 0.71 32.51
N VAL A 100 -26.74 0.64 33.56
CA VAL A 100 -27.20 0.71 34.96
C VAL A 100 -26.18 1.45 35.82
N ASN A 101 -26.61 2.63 36.25
CA ASN A 101 -26.10 3.43 37.36
C ASN A 101 -26.30 2.63 38.66
N ARG A 102 -25.24 2.40 39.46
CA ARG A 102 -25.35 1.77 40.78
C ARG A 102 -24.83 2.72 41.86
N GLU A 103 -25.76 3.24 42.65
CA GLU A 103 -25.50 3.84 43.96
C GLU A 103 -25.03 2.78 44.97
N PRO A 104 -24.18 3.12 45.95
CA PRO A 104 -23.88 2.27 47.08
C PRO A 104 -24.84 2.53 48.26
N VAL A 105 -25.66 1.53 48.58
CA VAL A 105 -26.44 1.46 49.82
C VAL A 105 -25.55 0.93 50.95
N ALA A 106 -25.57 1.62 52.08
CA ALA A 106 -24.96 1.23 53.34
C ALA A 106 -25.69 0.05 53.99
N THR A 107 -24.95 -0.85 54.65
CA THR A 107 -25.51 -1.68 55.74
C THR A 107 -24.42 -1.98 56.78
N THR A 108 -24.82 -1.74 58.02
CA THR A 108 -24.12 -1.79 59.30
C THR A 108 -23.98 -3.23 59.83
N ALA A 109 -23.03 -3.40 60.76
CA ALA A 109 -23.03 -4.30 61.93
C ALA A 109 -22.10 -5.53 61.92
N ALA A 110 -21.31 -5.61 63.00
CA ALA A 110 -20.43 -6.69 63.47
C ALA A 110 -21.07 -7.33 64.76
N PRO A 111 -20.37 -8.13 65.60
CA PRO A 111 -19.55 -9.37 65.48
C PRO A 111 -20.27 -10.52 66.28
N PRO A 112 -19.70 -11.60 66.91
CA PRO A 112 -18.32 -12.13 67.14
C PRO A 112 -18.15 -13.61 66.68
N VAL A 113 -17.04 -14.37 66.76
CA VAL A 113 -16.27 -14.85 67.94
C VAL A 113 -15.01 -15.63 67.49
N THR A 114 -13.97 -15.53 68.31
CA THR A 114 -12.94 -16.52 68.75
C THR A 114 -11.94 -17.16 67.77
N ALA A 115 -10.71 -17.19 68.28
CA ALA A 115 -9.43 -17.58 67.71
C ALA A 115 -9.28 -19.07 67.38
N ASP A 116 -8.46 -19.36 66.36
CA ASP A 116 -7.32 -20.27 66.53
C ASP A 116 -6.21 -20.00 65.50
N GLN A 117 -4.98 -20.08 65.97
CA GLN A 117 -3.75 -19.71 65.28
C GLN A 117 -3.23 -20.85 64.40
N ALA A 118 -2.89 -20.57 63.14
CA ALA A 118 -1.97 -21.36 62.33
C ALA A 118 -1.29 -20.45 61.28
N PRO A 119 0.00 -20.67 60.95
CA PRO A 119 0.80 -19.72 60.18
C PRO A 119 0.40 -19.73 58.69
N THR A 120 -0.48 -18.81 58.29
CA THR A 120 -0.77 -18.55 56.88
C THR A 120 0.41 -17.80 56.27
N SER A 121 1.07 -18.41 55.28
CA SER A 121 1.97 -17.71 54.36
C SER A 121 1.19 -16.58 53.70
N SER A 122 1.34 -15.36 54.22
CA SER A 122 0.67 -14.18 53.69
C SER A 122 1.18 -13.93 52.27
N LYS A 123 0.39 -14.35 51.28
CA LYS A 123 0.50 -13.82 49.92
C LYS A 123 0.13 -12.35 50.04
N ARG A 124 1.13 -11.49 50.24
CA ARG A 124 0.98 -10.03 50.19
C ARG A 124 0.29 -9.71 48.87
N GLY A 125 -0.98 -9.34 48.95
CA GLY A 125 -1.68 -8.76 47.81
C GLY A 125 -0.86 -7.58 47.29
N PRO A 126 -0.83 -7.36 45.96
CA PRO A 126 -0.08 -6.25 45.40
C PRO A 126 -0.54 -4.95 46.07
N LYS A 127 0.42 -4.19 46.59
CA LYS A 127 0.16 -2.88 47.19
C LYS A 127 -0.57 -2.04 46.13
N PRO A 128 -1.68 -1.37 46.47
CA PRO A 128 -2.30 -0.42 45.55
C PRO A 128 -1.24 0.65 45.24
N SER A 129 -0.73 0.64 44.01
CA SER A 129 0.21 1.64 43.56
C SER A 129 -0.49 2.99 43.63
N SER A 130 0.00 3.87 44.50
CA SER A 130 -0.37 5.28 44.49
C SER A 130 0.14 5.86 43.17
N VAL A 131 -0.71 5.81 42.15
CA VAL A 131 -0.47 6.54 40.90
C VAL A 131 -0.49 8.00 41.30
N SER A 132 0.68 8.64 41.27
CA SER A 132 0.78 10.05 41.64
C SER A 132 -0.14 10.86 40.73
N ARG A 133 -0.83 11.85 41.31
CA ARG A 133 -1.70 12.77 40.58
C ARG A 133 -0.96 13.43 39.40
N GLU A 134 0.34 13.63 39.55
CA GLU A 134 1.26 14.12 38.53
C GLU A 134 1.37 13.17 37.32
N ALA A 135 1.40 11.85 37.52
CA ALA A 135 1.38 10.88 36.43
C ALA A 135 0.06 10.94 35.63
N ILE A 136 -1.06 11.19 36.30
CA ILE A 136 -2.38 11.34 35.65
C ILE A 136 -2.46 12.64 34.85
N GLU A 137 -1.97 13.75 35.41
CA GLU A 137 -1.93 15.04 34.70
C GLU A 137 -0.97 15.01 33.51
N ASN A 138 0.20 14.38 33.64
CA ASN A 138 1.12 14.18 32.54
C ASN A 138 0.54 13.25 31.45
N ALA A 139 -0.22 12.22 31.84
CA ALA A 139 -0.96 11.38 30.89
C ALA A 139 -2.05 12.18 30.15
N ARG A 140 -2.82 13.03 30.84
CA ARG A 140 -3.84 13.88 30.19
C ARG A 140 -3.24 14.85 29.19
N ASN A 141 -2.13 15.49 29.53
CA ASN A 141 -1.41 16.42 28.65
C ASN A 141 -0.81 15.72 27.41
N ASN A 142 -0.55 14.41 27.50
CA ASN A 142 -0.10 13.61 26.36
C ASN A 142 -1.26 13.02 25.54
N ILE A 143 -2.40 12.70 26.17
CA ILE A 143 -3.60 12.16 25.49
C ILE A 143 -4.32 13.24 24.67
N THR A 144 -4.31 14.50 25.09
CA THR A 144 -4.87 15.61 24.29
C THR A 144 -4.10 15.89 22.99
N LYS A 145 -2.87 15.33 22.85
CA LYS A 145 -2.07 15.42 21.63
C LYS A 145 -2.24 14.22 20.70
N ILE A 146 -3.23 13.34 20.94
CA ILE A 146 -3.58 12.33 19.94
C ILE A 146 -4.16 13.10 18.74
N PRO A 147 -3.48 13.12 17.58
CA PRO A 147 -3.99 13.81 16.42
C PRO A 147 -5.38 13.26 16.13
N GLN A 148 -6.35 14.15 15.99
CA GLN A 148 -7.71 13.79 15.61
C GLN A 148 -7.61 12.83 14.44
N LYS A 149 -8.15 11.61 14.60
CA LYS A 149 -8.05 10.56 13.58
C LYS A 149 -8.60 11.16 12.30
N ARG A 150 -7.74 11.42 11.31
CA ARG A 150 -8.17 11.81 9.97
C ARG A 150 -9.22 10.81 9.53
N SER A 151 -10.32 11.30 8.94
CA SER A 151 -11.33 10.41 8.44
C SER A 151 -10.70 9.49 7.39
N LEU A 152 -11.18 8.25 7.29
CA LEU A 152 -10.76 7.34 6.22
C LEU A 152 -11.00 7.98 4.85
N VAL A 153 -12.05 8.80 4.74
CA VAL A 153 -12.36 9.60 3.53
C VAL A 153 -11.26 10.61 3.25
N ASP A 154 -10.78 11.37 4.24
CA ASP A 154 -9.72 12.36 4.06
C ASP A 154 -8.42 11.70 3.58
N THR A 155 -8.13 10.51 4.10
CA THR A 155 -6.95 9.73 3.70
C THR A 155 -7.04 9.28 2.24
N LEU A 156 -8.24 8.89 1.79
CA LEU A 156 -8.49 8.54 0.39
C LEU A 156 -8.38 9.76 -0.53
N VAL A 157 -8.94 10.91 -0.13
CA VAL A 157 -8.83 12.17 -0.88
C VAL A 157 -7.37 12.58 -1.04
N GLU A 158 -6.59 12.59 0.06
CA GLU A 158 -5.17 12.92 0.03
C GLU A 158 -4.37 11.98 -0.89
N MET A 159 -4.70 10.68 -0.89
CA MET A 159 -4.06 9.71 -1.78
C MET A 159 -4.37 9.99 -3.27
N HIS A 160 -5.63 10.32 -3.59
CA HIS A 160 -6.04 10.66 -4.94
C HIS A 160 -5.37 11.96 -5.42
N GLU A 161 -5.41 13.01 -4.61
CA GLU A 161 -4.76 14.29 -4.89
C GLU A 161 -3.27 14.11 -5.16
N LYS A 162 -2.59 13.33 -4.31
CA LYS A 162 -1.16 13.04 -4.49
C LYS A 162 -0.87 12.25 -5.77
N THR A 163 -1.76 11.34 -6.15
CA THR A 163 -1.62 10.57 -7.39
C THR A 163 -1.77 11.49 -8.62
N HIS A 164 -2.77 12.37 -8.61
CA HIS A 164 -2.96 13.36 -9.68
C HIS A 164 -1.79 14.33 -9.78
N ALA A 165 -1.32 14.87 -8.65
CA ALA A 165 -0.17 15.78 -8.63
C ALA A 165 1.09 15.14 -9.24
N ARG A 166 1.30 13.83 -9.01
CA ARG A 166 2.41 13.08 -9.61
C ARG A 166 2.26 12.99 -11.14
N TRP A 167 1.07 12.71 -11.64
CA TRP A 167 0.82 12.66 -13.10
C TRP A 167 1.00 14.01 -13.77
N ASP A 168 0.55 15.09 -13.13
CA ASP A 168 0.73 16.45 -13.66
C ASP A 168 2.21 16.84 -13.72
N LEU A 169 2.99 16.46 -12.70
CA LEU A 169 4.44 16.69 -12.69
C LEU A 169 5.13 15.94 -13.83
N GLU A 170 4.81 14.65 -14.01
CA GLU A 170 5.35 13.82 -15.08
C GLU A 170 4.96 14.36 -16.47
N ALA A 171 3.72 14.81 -16.64
CA ALA A 171 3.26 15.41 -17.90
C ALA A 171 4.01 16.71 -18.23
N ARG A 172 4.30 17.54 -17.22
CA ARG A 172 5.09 18.77 -17.40
C ARG A 172 6.54 18.47 -17.78
N GLU A 173 7.17 17.51 -17.11
CA GLU A 173 8.55 17.10 -17.42
C GLU A 173 8.65 16.57 -18.85
N LYS A 174 7.73 15.69 -19.26
CA LYS A 174 7.67 15.19 -20.64
C LYS A 174 7.47 16.31 -21.66
N ASN A 175 6.60 17.27 -21.37
CA ASN A 175 6.39 18.42 -22.24
C ASN A 175 7.64 19.30 -22.34
N ALA A 176 8.34 19.56 -21.23
CA ALA A 176 9.59 20.30 -21.23
C ALA A 176 10.66 19.60 -22.08
N THR A 177 10.80 18.29 -21.96
CA THR A 177 11.74 17.50 -22.79
C THR A 177 11.39 17.58 -24.27
N ARG A 178 10.10 17.44 -24.63
CA ARG A 178 9.66 17.59 -26.03
C ARG A 178 9.92 19.00 -26.56
N GLN A 179 9.67 20.03 -25.77
CA GLN A 179 9.95 21.42 -26.16
C GLN A 179 11.45 21.64 -26.41
N ARG A 180 12.34 21.08 -25.57
CA ARG A 180 13.79 21.15 -25.79
C ARG A 180 14.22 20.45 -27.08
N GLN A 181 13.62 19.29 -27.38
CA GLN A 181 13.89 18.55 -28.62
C GLN A 181 13.49 19.36 -29.86
N LEU A 182 12.27 19.90 -29.88
CA LEU A 182 11.80 20.75 -30.98
C LEU A 182 12.68 21.99 -31.16
N LEU A 183 13.05 22.66 -30.07
CA LEU A 183 13.93 23.83 -30.12
C LEU A 183 15.31 23.49 -30.71
N LEU A 184 15.84 22.29 -30.42
CA LEU A 184 17.10 21.82 -30.99
C LEU A 184 16.97 21.54 -32.49
N GLU A 185 15.87 20.95 -32.93
CA GLU A 185 15.59 20.72 -34.35
C GLU A 185 15.48 22.05 -35.12
N GLU A 186 14.78 23.04 -34.56
CA GLU A 186 14.67 24.38 -35.15
C GLU A 186 16.03 25.11 -35.22
N PHE A 187 16.88 24.93 -34.21
CA PHE A 187 18.25 25.47 -34.23
C PHE A 187 19.11 24.81 -35.29
N LYS A 188 19.00 23.48 -35.47
CA LYS A 188 19.69 22.76 -36.55
C LYS A 188 19.23 23.21 -37.94
N ALA A 189 17.96 23.59 -38.07
CA ALA A 189 17.40 24.20 -39.27
C ALA A 189 17.82 25.68 -39.45
N GLN A 190 18.67 26.23 -38.59
CA GLN A 190 19.14 27.62 -38.59
C GLN A 190 18.01 28.68 -38.53
N ILE A 191 16.83 28.29 -38.04
CA ILE A 191 15.69 29.20 -37.85
C ILE A 191 15.98 30.18 -36.71
N TRP A 192 16.73 29.73 -35.70
CA TRP A 192 17.09 30.52 -34.53
C TRP A 192 18.57 30.89 -34.53
N THR A 193 18.86 32.11 -34.09
CA THR A 193 20.23 32.48 -33.75
C THR A 193 20.67 31.79 -32.44
N ARG A 194 21.98 31.58 -32.28
CA ARG A 194 22.55 30.94 -31.08
C ARG A 194 22.14 31.63 -29.77
N LYS A 195 21.97 32.96 -29.79
CA LYS A 195 21.59 33.75 -28.62
C LYS A 195 20.12 33.52 -28.25
N GLU A 196 19.22 33.51 -29.24
CA GLU A 196 17.79 33.25 -29.03
C GLU A 196 17.54 31.82 -28.54
N TYR A 197 18.26 30.84 -29.11
CA TYR A 197 18.21 29.45 -28.66
C TYR A 197 18.51 29.33 -27.15
N ARG A 198 19.59 29.95 -26.68
CA ARG A 198 19.96 29.93 -25.25
C ARG A 198 18.88 30.58 -24.37
N GLN A 199 18.34 31.72 -24.78
CA GLN A 199 17.28 32.40 -24.03
C GLN A 199 16.01 31.55 -23.94
N ARG A 200 15.63 30.87 -25.02
CA ARG A 200 14.47 29.96 -25.04
C ARG A 200 14.70 28.72 -24.18
N LEU A 201 15.90 28.15 -24.21
CA LEU A 201 16.28 27.01 -23.38
C LEU A 201 16.16 27.37 -21.89
N GLU A 202 16.74 28.51 -21.49
CA GLU A 202 16.68 29.01 -20.11
C GLU A 202 15.24 29.26 -19.66
N LYS A 203 14.37 29.76 -20.55
CA LYS A 203 12.95 29.93 -20.26
C LYS A 203 12.25 28.58 -19.99
N ILE A 204 12.49 27.56 -20.81
CA ILE A 204 11.92 26.21 -20.61
C ILE A 204 12.43 25.60 -19.30
N GLU A 205 13.72 25.77 -18.98
CA GLU A 205 14.31 25.32 -17.71
C GLU A 205 13.72 26.05 -16.51
N ARG A 206 13.51 27.36 -16.61
CA ARG A 206 12.86 28.17 -15.57
C ARG A 206 11.39 27.78 -15.38
N GLU A 207 10.67 27.47 -16.45
CA GLU A 207 9.27 27.01 -16.36
C GLU A 207 9.18 25.61 -15.75
N ALA A 208 10.10 24.71 -16.10
CA ALA A 208 10.18 23.36 -15.52
C ALA A 208 10.56 23.39 -14.03
N SER A 209 11.51 24.23 -13.63
CA SER A 209 12.01 24.35 -12.25
C SER A 209 11.19 25.28 -11.35
N GLY A 210 10.62 26.35 -11.91
CA GLY A 210 9.87 27.36 -11.16
C GLY A 210 8.53 26.86 -10.64
N SER A 211 7.99 25.78 -11.22
CA SER A 211 6.73 25.19 -10.78
C SER A 211 6.82 24.44 -9.45
N THR A 212 7.99 23.95 -9.04
CA THR A 212 8.12 23.13 -7.81
C THR A 212 8.17 23.94 -6.52
N LEU A 213 8.42 25.25 -6.58
CA LEU A 213 8.56 26.08 -5.38
C LEU A 213 7.22 26.63 -4.84
N LYS A 214 6.14 26.59 -5.63
CA LYS A 214 4.81 27.09 -5.20
C LYS A 214 3.83 25.98 -4.80
N ALA A 215 4.12 24.73 -5.11
CA ALA A 215 3.30 23.58 -4.75
C ALA A 215 3.87 22.91 -3.49
N ALA A 216 3.36 23.33 -2.34
CA ALA A 216 3.53 22.70 -1.02
C ALA A 216 4.98 22.53 -0.55
N SER A 217 5.39 23.42 0.37
CA SER A 217 6.44 23.10 1.34
C SER A 217 6.20 21.68 1.85
N PRO A 218 7.19 20.75 1.74
CA PRO A 218 7.00 19.39 2.20
C PRO A 218 6.53 19.46 3.65
N PRO A 219 5.43 18.79 4.02
CA PRO A 219 4.93 18.84 5.39
C PRO A 219 6.10 18.46 6.29
N ALA A 220 6.53 19.41 7.12
CA ALA A 220 7.71 19.28 7.95
C ALA A 220 7.68 17.87 8.56
N LYS A 221 8.63 17.02 8.16
CA LYS A 221 8.81 15.69 8.73
C LYS A 221 8.98 15.94 10.22
N ARG A 222 7.91 15.75 10.97
CA ARG A 222 7.90 15.89 12.41
C ARG A 222 8.84 14.78 12.89
N GLN A 223 10.05 15.20 13.23
CA GLN A 223 11.13 14.35 13.69
C GLN A 223 10.60 13.59 14.89
N ARG A 224 10.23 12.33 14.68
CA ARG A 224 9.89 11.42 15.76
C ARG A 224 11.21 11.23 16.47
N SER A 225 11.37 11.86 17.63
CA SER A 225 12.48 11.62 18.54
C SER A 225 12.40 10.14 18.95
N ILE A 226 13.12 9.29 18.23
CA ILE A 226 13.41 7.94 18.68
C ILE A 226 14.44 8.14 19.81
N PRO A 227 14.18 7.64 21.03
CA PRO A 227 15.18 7.71 22.09
C PRO A 227 16.45 7.00 21.62
N ALA A 228 17.57 7.70 21.77
CA ALA A 228 18.89 7.29 21.34
C ALA A 228 19.21 5.88 21.85
N SER A 229 19.40 4.95 20.92
CA SER A 229 20.16 3.72 21.16
C SER A 229 21.60 4.00 20.71
N PRO A 230 22.62 3.64 21.51
CA PRO A 230 23.99 3.96 21.20
C PRO A 230 24.54 3.05 20.07
N THR A 231 25.14 3.71 19.09
CA THR A 231 26.37 3.31 18.39
C THR A 231 26.37 1.94 17.70
N SER A 232 26.10 1.96 16.40
CA SER A 232 26.68 1.03 15.43
C SER A 232 27.32 1.86 14.33
N VAL A 233 28.65 1.93 14.35
CA VAL A 233 29.48 2.55 13.31
C VAL A 233 29.29 1.75 12.03
N ASN A 234 28.48 2.26 11.10
CA ASN A 234 28.47 1.78 9.72
C ASN A 234 29.34 2.72 8.88
N GLN A 235 30.59 2.30 8.69
CA GLN A 235 31.41 2.69 7.54
C GLN A 235 30.69 2.21 6.28
N PHE A 236 30.20 3.14 5.45
CA PHE A 236 29.85 2.82 4.08
C PHE A 236 30.73 3.66 3.15
N SER A 237 31.46 2.92 2.33
CA SER A 237 32.53 3.29 1.41
C SER A 237 32.16 4.42 0.43
N SER A 238 33.17 5.25 0.13
CA SER A 238 33.14 6.35 -0.85
C SER A 238 33.71 5.96 -2.22
N ASP A 239 33.69 4.69 -2.62
CA ASP A 239 34.32 4.19 -3.85
C ASP A 239 33.44 4.24 -5.11
N TRP A 240 32.88 5.40 -5.49
CA TRP A 240 32.20 5.51 -6.80
C TRP A 240 32.63 6.67 -7.69
N ASP A 241 33.68 7.42 -7.36
CA ASP A 241 34.09 8.63 -8.11
C ASP A 241 35.31 8.46 -9.03
N GLU A 242 35.77 7.24 -9.34
CA GLU A 242 36.90 7.05 -10.27
C GLU A 242 36.64 5.95 -11.30
N ILE A 243 35.91 6.27 -12.37
CA ILE A 243 36.12 5.60 -13.67
C ILE A 243 36.14 6.64 -14.79
N GLU A 244 37.39 6.97 -15.16
CA GLU A 244 37.92 7.17 -16.51
C GLU A 244 37.30 8.26 -17.39
N SER A 245 37.89 9.45 -17.25
CA SER A 245 38.11 10.36 -18.38
C SER A 245 39.41 9.97 -19.08
N ASP A 246 39.38 9.06 -20.05
CA ASP A 246 40.36 9.09 -21.14
C ASP A 246 39.88 8.31 -22.37
N SER A 247 39.45 9.03 -23.41
CA SER A 247 39.46 8.50 -24.77
C SER A 247 39.37 9.66 -25.76
N SER A 248 40.48 10.38 -25.90
CA SER A 248 40.80 11.08 -27.15
C SER A 248 41.51 10.11 -28.09
N GLN A 249 40.92 9.84 -29.25
CA GLN A 249 41.56 9.90 -30.57
C GLN A 249 40.50 9.88 -31.67
#